data_AF-A0A847GWP0-F1
#
_entry.id   AF-A0A847GWP0-F1
#
_cell.length_a   1.000
_cell.length_b   1.000
_cell.length_c   1.000
_cell.angle_alpha   90.00
_cell.angle_beta   90.00
_cell.angle_gamma   90.00
#
_symmetry.space_group_name_H-M   'P 1'
#
loop_
_entity.id
_entity.type
_entity.pdbx_description
1 polymer ?
#
loop_
_entity_poly.entity_id
_entity_poly.type
_entity_poly.pdbx_seq_one_letter_code
_entity_poly.pdbx_strand_id
1 'polypeptide(L)' 'MLTEAEVQRSFRRLFKKDRAANSDAFEKAEALLDELRPESPLRHRLEQELEELRTFHAADDT' A
#
# COMPACT_ATOMS: atom_id res chain seq x y z
N MET A 1 -12.03 -9.27 -7.78
CA MET A 1 -12.43 -8.63 -6.51
C MET A 1 -11.88 -9.44 -5.36
N LEU A 2 -10.68 -9.08 -4.91
CA LEU A 2 -10.18 -9.55 -3.61
C LEU A 2 -11.04 -8.97 -2.48
N THR A 3 -11.07 -9.68 -1.36
CA THR A 3 -11.67 -9.14 -0.14
C THR A 3 -10.77 -8.10 0.51
N GLU A 4 -11.36 -7.20 1.29
CA GLU A 4 -10.64 -6.20 2.10
C GLU A 4 -9.54 -6.84 2.95
N ALA A 5 -9.82 -7.99 3.57
CA ALA A 5 -8.85 -8.72 4.37
C ALA A 5 -7.65 -9.23 3.56
N GLU A 6 -7.86 -9.69 2.32
CA GLU A 6 -6.78 -10.16 1.46
C GLU A 6 -5.93 -9.02 0.93
N VAL A 7 -6.54 -7.89 0.58
CA VAL A 7 -5.82 -6.67 0.19
C VAL A 7 -4.96 -6.17 1.34
N GLN A 8 -5.52 -6.06 2.55
CA GLN A 8 -4.77 -5.65 3.73
C GLN A 8 -3.59 -6.59 4.01
N ARG A 9 -3.79 -7.90 3.89
CA ARG A 9 -2.74 -8.90 4.11
C ARG A 9 -1.63 -8.79 3.05
N SER A 10 -2.00 -8.54 1.80
CA SER A 10 -1.07 -8.40 0.68
C SER A 10 -0.27 -7.11 0.80
N PHE A 11 -0.93 -6.00 1.11
CA PHE A 11 -0.32 -4.70 1.40
C PHE A 11 0.72 -4.81 2.52
N ARG A 12 0.33 -5.39 3.66
CA ARG A 12 1.22 -5.55 4.81
C ARG A 12 2.40 -6.49 4.53
N ARG A 13 2.26 -7.40 3.56
CA ARG A 13 3.33 -8.28 3.09
C ARG A 13 4.30 -7.56 2.14
N LEU A 14 3.83 -6.59 1.35
CA LEU A 14 4.67 -5.75 0.49
C LEU A 14 5.65 -4.91 1.33
N PHE A 15 5.15 -4.28 2.39
CA PHE A 15 5.93 -3.38 3.26
C PHE A 15 6.49 -4.04 4.52
N LYS A 16 6.58 -5.38 4.55
CA LYS A 16 7.10 -6.09 5.74
C LYS A 16 8.63 -5.94 5.81
N LYS A 17 9.12 -5.32 6.89
CA LYS A 17 10.48 -5.15 7.49
C LYS A 17 11.78 -5.52 6.72
N ASP A 18 11.76 -6.49 5.82
CA ASP A 18 12.90 -6.94 5.01
C ASP A 18 12.77 -6.59 3.51
N ARG A 19 11.59 -6.14 3.04
CA ARG A 19 11.45 -5.56 1.71
C ARG A 19 11.59 -4.05 1.83
N ALA A 20 12.66 -3.51 1.25
CA ALA A 20 12.75 -2.07 1.00
C ALA A 20 11.47 -1.61 0.29
N ALA A 21 10.88 -0.51 0.75
CA ALA A 21 9.73 0.12 0.13
C ALA A 21 10.17 0.77 -1.20
N ASN A 22 10.56 -0.06 -2.15
CA ASN A 22 10.98 0.32 -3.48
C ASN A 22 9.75 0.71 -4.34
N SER A 23 9.98 1.41 -5.46
CA SER A 23 8.89 1.81 -6.37
C SER A 23 7.98 0.63 -6.77
N ASP A 24 8.53 -0.57 -6.96
CA ASP A 24 7.75 -1.78 -7.27
C ASP A 24 6.77 -2.19 -6.15
N ALA A 25 7.13 -2.01 -4.87
CA ALA A 25 6.21 -2.25 -3.76
C ALA A 25 5.05 -1.25 -3.75
N PHE A 26 5.33 0.01 -4.09
CA PHE A 26 4.32 1.06 -4.19
C PHE A 26 3.37 0.84 -5.38
N GLU A 27 3.88 0.48 -6.56
CA GLU A 27 3.06 0.15 -7.73
C GLU A 27 2.12 -1.05 -7.44
N LYS A 28 2.64 -2.09 -6.78
CA LYS A 28 1.82 -3.25 -6.37
C LYS A 28 0.77 -2.90 -5.33
N ALA A 29 1.08 -1.97 -4.44
CA ALA A 29 0.15 -1.50 -3.43
C ALA A 29 -0.98 -0.68 -4.06
N GLU A 30 -0.70 0.18 -5.04
CA GLU A 30 -1.73 0.90 -5.80
C GLU A 30 -2.64 -0.07 -6.58
N ALA A 31 -2.06 -1.04 -7.29
CA ALA A 31 -2.83 -2.05 -8.02
C ALA A 31 -3.76 -2.88 -7.10
N LEU A 32 -3.34 -3.14 -5.86
CA LEU A 32 -4.18 -3.79 -4.85
C LEU A 32 -5.35 -2.93 -4.38
N LEU A 33 -5.19 -1.60 -4.38
CA LEU A 33 -6.24 -0.66 -4.00
C LEU A 33 -7.26 -0.45 -5.11
N ASP A 34 -6.84 -0.54 -6.37
CA ASP A 34 -7.74 -0.52 -7.53
C ASP A 34 -8.65 -1.76 -7.59
N GLU A 35 -8.22 -2.88 -7.01
CA GLU A 35 -9.07 -4.07 -6.85
C GLU A 35 -10.15 -3.92 -5.76
N LEU A 36 -10.02 -2.92 -4.87
CA LEU A 36 -11.04 -2.60 -3.87
C LEU A 36 -12.14 -1.73 -4.45
N ARG A 37 -13.34 -1.84 -3.87
CA ARG A 37 -14.43 -0.93 -4.21
C ARG A 37 -14.04 0.51 -3.82
N PRO A 38 -14.37 1.51 -4.64
CA PRO A 38 -14.06 2.91 -4.33
C PRO A 38 -14.72 3.39 -3.03
N GLU A 39 -15.86 2.81 -2.66
CA GLU A 39 -16.59 3.10 -1.41
C GLU A 39 -16.05 2.35 -0.18
N SER A 40 -15.00 1.52 -0.34
CA SER A 40 -14.41 0.78 0.78
C SER A 40 -13.67 1.73 1.72
N PRO A 41 -13.99 1.74 3.03
CA PRO A 41 -13.23 2.52 4.01
C PRO A 41 -11.79 2.03 4.14
N LEU A 42 -11.52 0.75 3.86
CA LEU A 42 -10.17 0.20 3.88
C LEU A 42 -9.31 0.80 2.76
N ARG A 43 -9.89 1.02 1.57
CA ARG A 43 -9.18 1.63 0.43
C ARG A 43 -8.61 2.98 0.82
N HIS A 44 -9.44 3.87 1.35
CA HIS A 44 -8.99 5.19 1.81
C HIS A 44 -7.93 5.13 2.90
N ARG A 45 -8.10 4.22 3.87
CA ARG A 45 -7.11 4.05 4.93
C ARG A 45 -5.74 3.64 4.38
N LEU A 46 -5.73 2.66 3.47
CA LEU A 46 -4.50 2.16 2.87
C LEU A 46 -3.89 3.16 1.89
N GLU A 47 -4.68 3.94 1.13
CA GLU A 47 -4.21 5.05 0.30
C GLU A 47 -3.41 6.06 1.15
N GLN A 48 -3.94 6.46 2.31
CA GLN A 48 -3.24 7.35 3.24
C GLN A 48 -1.94 6.75 3.78
N GLU A 49 -1.96 5.48 4.22
CA GLU A 49 -0.73 4.80 4.67
C GLU A 49 0.34 4.75 3.55
N LEU A 50 -0.09 4.57 2.28
CA LEU A 50 0.79 4.51 1.10
C LEU A 50 1.46 5.87 0.84
N GLU A 51 0.70 6.96 0.95
CA GLU A 51 1.19 8.34 0.78
C GLU A 51 2.17 8.74 1.90
N GLU A 52 1.86 8.37 3.14
CA GLU A 52 2.78 8.54 4.27
C GLU A 52 4.09 7.78 4.03
N LEU A 53 4.01 6.50 3.64
CA LEU A 53 5.19 5.68 3.33
C LEU A 53 6.04 6.27 2.20
N ARG A 54 5.42 6.83 1.15
CA ARG A 54 6.14 7.54 0.07
C ARG A 54 6.83 8.79 0.58
N THR A 55 6.17 9.56 1.44
CA THR A 55 6.74 10.76 2.04
C THR A 55 7.95 10.42 2.92
N PHE A 56 7.84 9.39 3.76
CA PHE A 56 8.94 8.89 4.57
C PHE A 56 10.10 8.37 3.71
N HIS A 57 9.83 7.57 2.68
CA HIS A 57 10.89 7.06 1.81
C HIS A 57 11.55 8.17 0.99
N ALA A 58 10.80 9.15 0.49
CA ALA A 58 11.36 10.29 -0.22
C ALA A 58 12.21 11.19 0.71
N ALA A 59 11.84 11.28 1.98
CA ALA A 59 12.61 12.01 3.00
C ALA A 59 13.86 11.27 3.46
N ASP A 60 13.86 9.93 3.49
CA ASP A 60 15.00 9.09 3.90
C ASP A 60 16.07 8.98 2.79
N ASP A 61 15.72 9.23 1.53
CA ASP A 61 16.63 9.21 0.37
C ASP A 61 17.43 10.55 0.19
N THR A 62 17.25 11.54 1.08
CA THR A 62 17.93 12.86 1.05
C THR A 62 19.00 12.98 2.14
#